data_AF-A0A966TJQ3-F1
#
_entry.id   AF-A0A966TJQ3-F1
#
_cell.length_a   1.000
_cell.length_b   1.000
_cell.length_c   1.000
_cell.angle_alpha   90.00
_cell.angle_beta   90.00
_cell.angle_gamma   90.00
#
_symmetry.space_group_name_H-M   'P 1'
#
loop_
_entity.id
_entity.type
_entity.pdbx_description
1 polymer ?
#
loop_
_entity_poly.entity_id
_entity_poly.type
_entity_poly.pdbx_seq_one_letter_code
_entity_poly.pdbx_strand_id
1 'polypeptide(L)'
;MAINLSWASDWVSVGMSDAAVYGIDRASVEKEGPIRRVWSMLDYRQPQKNSLGKTYWSSRMLMEIDCQQKWGRSRSLAIYSGAHLSGEMLTSEGVIADWQPVPPSSPVFTIMRHVCEN
;
A
#
# COMPACT_ATOMS: atom_id res chain seq x y z
N MET A 1 3.10 -28.37 -19.92
CA MET A 1 1.97 -27.73 -19.21
C MET A 1 2.59 -26.89 -18.11
N ALA A 2 2.70 -25.57 -18.31
CA ALA A 2 3.27 -24.68 -17.30
C ALA A 2 2.19 -24.43 -16.23
N ILE A 3 2.50 -24.77 -14.98
CA ILE A 3 1.62 -24.49 -13.85
C ILE A 3 1.78 -22.99 -13.60
N ASN A 4 0.81 -22.20 -14.06
CA ASN A 4 0.66 -20.81 -13.63
C ASN A 4 0.18 -20.84 -12.17
N LEU A 5 1.13 -20.80 -11.23
CA LEU A 5 0.82 -20.46 -9.84
C LEU A 5 0.33 -19.00 -9.84
N SER A 6 -0.98 -18.78 -9.91
CA SER A 6 -1.56 -17.50 -9.53
C SER A 6 -1.32 -17.35 -8.04
N TRP A 7 -0.41 -16.47 -7.65
CA TRP A 7 -0.23 -16.10 -6.24
C TRP A 7 -1.53 -15.44 -5.79
N ALA A 8 -2.34 -16.17 -5.03
CA ALA A 8 -3.54 -15.61 -4.43
C ALA A 8 -3.10 -14.49 -3.47
N SER A 9 -3.76 -13.34 -3.52
CA SER A 9 -3.45 -12.24 -2.61
C SER A 9 -3.73 -12.65 -1.17
N ASP A 10 -2.82 -12.31 -0.25
CA ASP A 10 -2.92 -12.57 1.18
C ASP A 10 -2.93 -11.23 1.94
N TRP A 11 -4.05 -10.51 1.82
CA TRP A 11 -4.24 -9.22 2.47
C TRP A 11 -4.42 -9.38 3.97
N VAL A 12 -3.55 -8.74 4.75
CA VAL A 12 -3.65 -8.68 6.22
C VAL A 12 -3.64 -7.24 6.71
N SER A 13 -4.29 -6.99 7.84
CA SER A 13 -4.09 -5.74 8.58
C SER A 13 -2.76 -5.79 9.35
N VAL A 14 -2.02 -4.69 9.29
CA VAL A 14 -0.75 -4.52 10.01
C VAL A 14 -0.79 -3.37 11.02
N GLY A 15 -1.87 -2.61 11.04
CA GLY A 15 -2.03 -1.51 11.99
C GLY A 15 -3.25 -0.66 11.66
N MET A 16 -3.45 0.37 12.48
CA MET A 16 -4.53 1.32 12.29
C MET A 16 -4.23 2.67 12.95
N SER A 17 -5.04 3.64 12.59
CA SER A 17 -5.20 4.94 13.25
C SER A 17 -6.68 5.30 13.33
N ASP A 18 -6.95 6.50 13.84
CA ASP A 18 -8.29 7.10 13.80
C ASP A 18 -8.75 7.41 12.37
N ALA A 19 -7.83 7.48 11.39
CA ALA A 19 -8.17 7.79 10.00
C ALA A 19 -8.41 6.53 9.15
N ALA A 20 -7.62 5.47 9.36
CA ALA A 20 -7.64 4.29 8.49
C ALA A 20 -7.04 3.05 9.15
N VAL A 21 -7.43 1.88 8.63
CA VAL A 21 -6.73 0.60 8.81
C VAL A 21 -5.67 0.46 7.72
N TYR A 22 -4.49 -0.04 8.09
CA TYR A 22 -3.37 -0.25 7.19
C TYR A 22 -3.23 -1.74 6.93
N GLY A 23 -3.11 -2.11 5.65
CA GLY A 23 -2.91 -3.49 5.24
C GLY A 23 -1.76 -3.66 4.28
N ILE A 24 -1.29 -4.89 4.17
CA ILE A 24 -0.33 -5.35 3.14
C ILE A 24 -0.81 -6.65 2.53
N ASP A 25 -0.47 -6.89 1.27
CA ASP A 25 -0.52 -8.21 0.66
C ASP A 25 0.78 -8.95 0.99
N ARG A 26 0.74 -9.93 1.89
CA ARG A 26 1.92 -10.69 2.29
C ARG A 26 2.50 -11.50 1.13
N ALA A 27 1.64 -12.01 0.26
CA ALA A 27 2.05 -12.81 -0.89
C ALA A 27 2.83 -11.98 -1.92
N SER A 28 2.70 -10.65 -1.88
CA SER A 28 3.36 -9.74 -2.82
C SER A 28 4.70 -9.18 -2.32
N VAL A 29 5.19 -9.58 -1.13
CA VAL A 29 6.41 -9.01 -0.57
C VAL A 29 7.63 -9.53 -1.34
N GLU A 30 8.29 -8.64 -2.07
CA GLU A 30 9.55 -8.92 -2.77
C GLU A 30 10.73 -8.32 -2.00
N LYS A 31 11.88 -9.00 -2.04
CA LYS A 31 13.12 -8.56 -1.40
C LYS A 31 14.22 -8.36 -2.45
N GLU A 32 14.83 -7.18 -2.48
CA GLU A 32 15.96 -6.85 -3.35
C GLU A 32 17.00 -6.07 -2.55
N GLY A 33 17.98 -6.78 -1.98
CA GLY A 33 18.95 -6.18 -1.05
C GLY A 33 18.25 -5.53 0.16
N PRO A 34 18.49 -4.23 0.45
CA PRO A 34 17.82 -3.52 1.53
C PRO A 34 16.39 -3.10 1.18
N ILE A 35 15.97 -3.23 -0.09
CA ILE A 35 14.68 -2.78 -0.57
C ILE A 35 13.63 -3.89 -0.36
N ARG A 36 12.46 -3.49 0.14
CA ARG A 36 11.23 -4.28 0.16
C ARG A 36 10.22 -3.64 -0.77
N ARG A 37 9.63 -4.43 -1.67
CA ARG A 37 8.50 -4.01 -2.49
C ARG A 37 7.25 -4.75 -2.03
N VAL A 38 6.15 -4.03 -1.83
CA VAL A 38 4.91 -4.60 -1.27
C VAL A 38 3.68 -3.84 -1.76
N TRP A 39 2.60 -4.56 -2.04
CA TRP A 39 1.28 -3.96 -2.18
C TRP A 39 0.72 -3.67 -0.79
N SER A 40 0.27 -2.43 -0.61
CA SER A 40 -0.32 -1.95 0.63
C SER A 40 -1.72 -1.40 0.38
N MET A 41 -2.50 -1.35 1.44
CA MET A 41 -3.85 -0.81 1.46
C MET A 41 -3.99 0.21 2.59
N LEU A 42 -4.66 1.31 2.31
CA LEU A 42 -5.31 2.14 3.33
C LEU A 42 -6.81 1.97 3.17
N ASP A 43 -7.48 1.53 4.23
CA ASP A 43 -8.94 1.42 4.29
C ASP A 43 -9.46 2.50 5.26
N TYR A 44 -10.10 3.53 4.71
CA TYR A 44 -10.43 4.75 5.43
C TYR A 44 -11.71 4.57 6.25
N ARG A 45 -11.70 5.09 7.49
CA ARG A 45 -12.88 5.06 8.37
C ARG A 45 -13.97 6.05 7.94
N GLN A 46 -13.57 7.08 7.21
CA GLN A 46 -14.46 8.10 6.65
C GLN A 46 -14.19 8.26 5.15
N PRO A 47 -15.22 8.59 4.36
CA PRO A 47 -15.08 8.77 2.92
C PRO A 47 -14.10 9.91 2.62
N GLN A 48 -13.15 9.64 1.74
CA GLN A 48 -12.21 10.63 1.23
C GLN A 48 -12.71 11.18 -0.11
N LYS A 49 -12.22 12.36 -0.52
CA LYS A 49 -12.48 12.92 -1.85
C LYS A 49 -11.19 13.08 -2.63
N ASN A 50 -11.19 12.67 -3.89
CA ASN A 50 -10.05 12.94 -4.78
C ASN A 50 -10.13 14.36 -5.36
N SER A 51 -9.16 14.74 -6.18
CA SER A 51 -9.11 16.07 -6.83
C SER A 51 -10.29 16.36 -7.75
N LEU A 52 -10.99 15.33 -8.23
CA LEU A 52 -12.20 15.43 -9.06
C LEU A 52 -13.49 15.41 -8.22
N GLY A 53 -13.38 15.42 -6.90
CA GLY A 53 -14.52 15.38 -5.97
C GLY A 53 -15.20 14.00 -5.86
N LYS A 54 -14.66 12.96 -6.52
CA LYS A 54 -15.19 11.59 -6.39
C LYS A 54 -14.86 11.04 -5.00
N THR A 55 -15.84 10.37 -4.41
CA THR A 55 -15.71 9.75 -3.09
C THR A 55 -15.01 8.40 -3.19
N TYR A 56 -14.07 8.13 -2.30
CA TYR A 56 -13.37 6.84 -2.20
C TYR A 56 -13.19 6.41 -0.74
N TRP A 57 -13.10 5.10 -0.53
CA TRP A 57 -13.06 4.49 0.80
C TRP A 57 -11.82 3.65 1.05
N SER A 58 -11.11 3.28 -0.01
CA SER A 58 -9.83 2.61 0.14
C SER A 58 -8.87 2.99 -0.98
N SER A 59 -7.58 2.82 -0.71
CA SER A 59 -6.51 2.98 -1.68
C SER A 59 -5.54 1.82 -1.63
N ARG A 60 -5.02 1.43 -2.80
CA ARG A 60 -3.95 0.46 -2.98
C ARG A 60 -2.70 1.17 -3.46
N MET A 61 -1.56 0.88 -2.87
CA MET A 61 -0.26 1.42 -3.28
C MET A 61 0.78 0.34 -3.42
N LEU A 62 1.56 0.38 -4.50
CA LEU A 62 2.81 -0.40 -4.59
C LEU A 62 3.91 0.43 -3.94
N MET A 63 4.39 0.01 -2.78
CA MET A 63 5.44 0.70 -2.06
C MET A 63 6.78 0.01 -2.31
N GLU A 64 7.83 0.82 -2.45
CA GLU A 64 9.22 0.40 -2.29
C GLU A 64 9.80 1.08 -1.06
N ILE A 65 10.46 0.31 -0.21
CA ILE A 65 10.96 0.74 1.09
C ILE A 65 12.40 0.28 1.24
N ASP A 66 13.33 1.21 1.40
CA ASP A 66 14.71 0.92 1.80
C ASP A 66 14.76 0.76 3.32
N CYS A 67 14.91 -0.48 3.78
CA CYS A 67 14.93 -0.83 5.20
C CYS A 67 16.19 -0.33 5.93
N GLN A 68 17.27 -0.07 5.21
CA GLN A 68 18.53 0.41 5.78
C GLN A 68 18.49 1.93 5.98
N GLN A 69 18.07 2.67 4.94
CA GLN A 69 17.98 4.14 4.98
C GLN A 69 16.68 4.65 5.58
N LYS A 70 15.66 3.78 5.72
CA LYS A 70 14.30 4.11 6.17
C LYS A 70 13.61 5.11 5.24
N TRP A 71 13.82 4.92 3.93
CA TRP A 71 13.22 5.72 2.87
C TRP A 71 12.14 4.92 2.16
N GLY A 72 11.13 5.61 1.65
CA GLY A 72 10.00 5.00 0.95
C GLY A 72 9.62 5.77 -0.30
N ARG A 73 9.03 5.08 -1.26
CA ARG A 73 8.38 5.68 -2.44
C ARG A 73 7.19 4.85 -2.88
N SER A 74 6.16 5.53 -3.37
CA SER A 74 5.07 4.85 -4.09
C SER A 74 5.44 4.66 -5.56
N ARG A 75 5.01 3.56 -6.15
CA ARG A 75 5.18 3.20 -7.57
C ARG A 75 3.86 3.12 -8.31
N SER A 76 2.78 2.91 -7.57
CA SER A 76 1.43 2.82 -8.09
C SER A 76 0.47 3.32 -7.01
N LEU A 77 -0.61 3.94 -7.45
CA LEU A 77 -1.73 4.34 -6.59
C LEU A 77 -3.01 4.07 -7.36
N ALA A 78 -3.89 3.27 -6.75
CA ALA A 78 -5.26 3.10 -7.18
C ALA A 78 -6.19 3.47 -6.00
N ILE A 79 -7.24 4.23 -6.25
CA ILE A 79 -8.28 4.51 -5.26
C ILE A 79 -9.59 3.85 -5.68
N TYR A 80 -10.37 3.39 -4.70
CA TYR A 80 -11.55 2.57 -4.91
C TYR A 80 -12.77 3.20 -4.25
N SER A 81 -13.90 3.15 -4.93
CA SER A 81 -15.17 3.70 -4.42
C SER A 81 -15.77 2.90 -3.25
N GLY A 82 -15.25 1.70 -2.96
CA GLY A 82 -15.63 0.88 -1.81
C GLY A 82 -14.47 0.65 -0.83
N ALA A 83 -14.82 0.16 0.37
CA ALA A 83 -13.87 -0.26 1.39
C ALA A 83 -13.12 -1.53 0.95
N HIS A 84 -11.98 -1.83 1.58
CA HIS A 84 -11.21 -3.06 1.32
C HIS A 84 -10.89 -3.32 -0.17
N LEU A 85 -10.54 -2.27 -0.93
CA LEU A 85 -10.24 -2.32 -2.37
C LEU A 85 -11.40 -2.84 -3.25
N SER A 86 -12.64 -2.66 -2.81
CA SER A 86 -13.84 -3.05 -3.57
C SER A 86 -14.46 -1.89 -4.36
N GLY A 87 -15.37 -2.21 -5.27
CA GLY A 87 -16.09 -1.23 -6.07
C GLY A 87 -15.32 -0.76 -7.31
N GLU A 88 -15.66 0.44 -7.79
CA GLU A 88 -15.05 1.04 -8.98
C GLU A 88 -13.65 1.56 -8.66
N MET A 89 -12.66 1.22 -9.48
CA MET A 89 -11.35 1.84 -9.46
C MET A 89 -11.43 3.22 -10.14
N LEU A 90 -11.19 4.28 -9.37
CA LEU A 90 -11.44 5.66 -9.82
C LEU A 90 -10.21 6.36 -10.44
N THR A 91 -9.04 5.72 -10.39
CA THR A 91 -7.77 6.25 -10.91
C THR A 91 -7.02 5.18 -11.68
N SER A 92 -6.40 5.56 -12.81
CA SER A 92 -5.38 4.73 -13.46
C SER A 92 -4.06 4.80 -12.69
N GLU A 93 -3.45 3.65 -12.42
CA GLU A 93 -2.17 3.53 -11.69
C GLU A 93 -1.08 4.44 -12.29
N GLY A 94 -0.61 5.45 -11.55
CA GLY A 94 0.34 6.41 -12.13
C GLY A 94 1.14 7.29 -11.18
N VAL A 95 1.16 7.02 -9.87
CA VAL A 95 2.01 7.78 -8.95
C VAL A 95 3.34 7.05 -8.74
N ILE A 96 4.37 7.52 -9.44
CA ILE A 96 5.76 7.22 -9.15
C ILE A 96 6.29 8.39 -8.33
N ALA A 97 6.36 8.22 -7.02
CA ALA A 97 6.97 9.21 -6.14
C ALA A 97 8.51 9.06 -6.14
N ASP A 98 9.20 10.15 -5.82
CA ASP A 98 10.61 10.11 -5.46
C ASP A 98 10.80 9.42 -4.11
N TRP A 99 12.02 8.95 -3.86
CA TRP A 99 12.40 8.48 -2.53
C TRP A 99 12.33 9.62 -1.52
N GLN A 100 11.74 9.37 -0.37
CA GLN A 100 11.67 10.30 0.75
C GLN A 100 11.87 9.55 2.08
N PRO A 101 12.41 10.20 3.13
CA PRO A 101 12.43 9.62 4.47
C PRO A 101 11.02 9.25 4.93
N VAL A 102 10.86 8.07 5.53
CA VAL A 102 9.57 7.61 6.07
C VAL A 102 9.30 8.29 7.42
N PRO A 103 8.26 9.15 7.54
CA PRO A 103 7.98 9.83 8.81
C PRO A 103 7.48 8.85 9.88
N PRO A 104 7.97 8.89 11.14
CA PRO A 104 7.61 7.91 12.18
C PRO A 104 6.13 7.82 12.53
N SER A 105 5.36 8.90 12.31
CA SER A 105 3.92 8.95 12.56
C SER A 105 3.07 8.53 11.35
N SER A 106 3.69 8.16 10.23
CA SER A 106 2.98 7.84 9.00
C SER A 106 2.48 6.38 8.96
N PRO A 107 1.42 6.08 8.19
CA PRO A 107 1.03 4.70 7.88
C PRO A 107 2.18 3.88 7.28
N VAL A 108 3.01 4.52 6.45
CA VAL A 108 4.17 3.90 5.79
C VAL A 108 5.21 3.44 6.81
N PHE A 109 5.40 4.16 7.93
CA PHE A 109 6.31 3.71 8.99
C PHE A 109 5.84 2.41 9.64
N THR A 110 4.52 2.28 9.87
CA THR A 110 3.94 1.05 10.40
C THR A 110 4.17 -0.10 9.41
N ILE A 111 3.84 0.11 8.13
CA ILE A 111 4.08 -0.89 7.07
C ILE A 111 5.57 -1.26 6.97
N MET A 112 6.47 -0.27 6.98
CA MET A 112 7.93 -0.46 6.92
C MET A 112 8.41 -1.41 8.02
N ARG A 113 7.96 -1.20 9.27
CA ARG A 113 8.33 -2.09 10.37
C ARG A 113 7.96 -3.55 10.08
N HIS A 114 6.76 -3.79 9.55
CA HIS A 114 6.32 -5.15 9.25
C HIS A 114 7.08 -5.83 8.10
N VAL A 115 7.46 -5.08 7.06
CA VAL A 115 8.16 -5.67 5.89
C VAL A 115 9.68 -5.72 6.06
N CYS A 116 10.25 -4.88 6.92
CA CYS A 116 11.69 -4.82 7.18
C CYS A 116 12.14 -5.72 8.34
N GLU A 117 11.24 -6.13 9.25
CA GLU A 117 11.55 -7.03 10.37
C GLU A 117 11.67 -8.52 9.95
N ASN A 118 11.72 -8.83 8.63
CA ASN A 118 11.86 -10.18 8.06
C ASN A 118 12.96 -10.31 6.98
#